data_AF-A0A1I1CWN7-F1
#
_entry.id   AF-A0A1I1CWN7-F1
#
_cell.length_a   1.000
_cell.length_b   1.000
_cell.length_c   1.000
_cell.angle_alpha   90.00
_cell.angle_beta   90.00
_cell.angle_gamma   90.00
#
_symmetry.space_group_name_H-M   'P 1'
#
loop_
_entity.id
_entity.type
_entity.pdbx_description
1 polymer ?
#
loop_
_entity_poly.entity_id
_entity_poly.type
_entity_poly.pdbx_seq_one_letter_code
_entity_poly.pdbx_strand_id
1 'polypeptide(L)'
;MGRHHIARPPRRRRPNIWHALRWRYRGATATLGGTLAVVPATVAVIAAGGWAGGQPVPDAPGVTRVLGLEGGVDTGLAPVAVNGSLPDAAQPAALPAPLSSGQPPTTARLSVGSLGPGGALGIPGSALQAYRKAAERMAAEQPGCGIDWALIASIGRIESNHARGGYVDANGTTREPILGPVLNGIGPVAAIRDTDNGRHDGDTTWDRAVGPTQFIPSTWIHYAADGNNDGTADPNNIYDAALATARYLCSGGFDLTDPEQLRAAVYRYNHSDTYVNTVILWATAYRGGVTPTPDSTVPTGTTHNTTTTGAPNPTTPPP
;
A
#
# COMPACT_ATOMS: atom_id res chain seq x y z
N MET A 1 5.25 52.74 64.65
CA MET A 1 5.92 52.17 63.46
C MET A 1 4.87 51.87 62.42
N GLY A 2 5.08 52.40 61.20
CA GLY A 2 4.03 52.74 60.23
C GLY A 2 3.29 51.56 59.60
N ARG A 3 2.02 51.82 59.23
CA ARG A 3 1.26 51.01 58.26
C ARG A 3 0.91 51.89 57.07
N HIS A 4 1.49 51.55 55.93
CA HIS A 4 1.24 52.19 54.65
C HIS A 4 -0.16 51.89 54.13
N HIS A 5 -0.86 52.94 53.73
CA HIS A 5 -2.04 52.89 52.87
C HIS A 5 -1.63 52.57 51.43
N ILE A 6 -2.32 51.62 50.79
CA ILE A 6 -2.36 51.52 49.32
C ILE A 6 -3.82 51.45 48.89
N ALA A 7 -4.23 52.45 48.12
CA ALA A 7 -5.58 52.68 47.64
C ALA A 7 -5.94 51.77 46.45
N ARG A 8 -7.21 51.35 46.40
CA ARG A 8 -7.80 50.59 45.28
C ARG A 8 -8.09 51.51 44.08
N PRO A 9 -7.73 51.12 42.84
CA PRO A 9 -8.13 51.87 41.65
C PRO A 9 -9.57 51.53 41.16
N PRO A 10 -10.20 52.42 40.38
CA PRO A 10 -11.63 52.37 40.05
C PRO A 10 -11.97 51.45 38.86
N ARG A 11 -13.19 50.89 38.88
CA ARG A 11 -13.81 50.12 37.79
C ARG A 11 -14.05 51.01 36.57
N ARG A 12 -13.50 50.65 35.40
CA ARG A 12 -13.88 51.22 34.10
C ARG A 12 -14.69 50.22 33.25
N ARG A 13 -15.78 50.74 32.69
CA ARG A 13 -16.76 50.07 31.82
C ARG A 13 -16.16 49.79 30.43
N ARG A 14 -16.57 48.66 29.83
CA ARG A 14 -16.28 48.26 28.44
C ARG A 14 -17.07 49.11 27.43
N PRO A 15 -16.49 49.43 26.27
CA PRO A 15 -17.26 49.66 25.04
C PRO A 15 -17.07 48.51 24.03
N ASN A 16 -18.20 47.98 23.56
CA ASN A 16 -18.34 47.16 22.36
C ASN A 16 -18.20 48.07 21.13
N ILE A 17 -17.26 47.79 20.22
CA ILE A 17 -17.31 48.32 18.85
C ILE A 17 -16.84 47.22 17.89
N TRP A 18 -17.81 46.61 17.22
CA TRP A 18 -17.60 45.77 16.04
C TRP A 18 -17.24 46.69 14.86
N HIS A 19 -16.01 46.59 14.35
CA HIS A 19 -15.65 47.21 13.08
C HIS A 19 -15.90 46.21 11.94
N ALA A 20 -16.95 46.50 11.17
CA ALA A 20 -17.23 45.90 9.89
C ALA A 20 -16.21 46.41 8.84
N LEU A 21 -15.43 45.50 8.26
CA LEU A 21 -14.57 45.80 7.12
C LEU A 21 -15.42 45.69 5.83
N ARG A 22 -15.83 46.83 5.30
CA ARG A 22 -16.47 46.95 3.99
C ARG A 22 -15.39 47.02 2.91
N TRP A 23 -15.28 46.00 2.07
CA TRP A 23 -14.65 46.12 0.75
C TRP A 23 -15.75 46.17 -0.31
N ARG A 24 -15.93 47.36 -0.90
CA ARG A 24 -16.77 47.59 -2.09
C ARG A 24 -15.87 47.44 -3.32
N TYR A 25 -16.07 46.40 -4.11
CA TYR A 25 -15.81 46.47 -5.54
C TYR A 25 -17.15 46.48 -6.29
N ARG A 26 -17.29 47.52 -7.12
CA ARG A 26 -18.30 47.69 -8.18
C ARG A 26 -18.09 46.52 -9.15
N GLY A 27 -19.09 45.76 -9.58
CA GLY A 27 -20.27 46.19 -10.31
C GLY A 27 -20.01 46.10 -11.82
N ALA A 28 -20.16 44.90 -12.40
CA ALA A 28 -20.34 44.69 -13.84
C ALA A 28 -21.01 43.33 -14.07
N THR A 29 -22.34 43.35 -14.18
CA THR A 29 -23.16 42.24 -14.65
C THR A 29 -23.18 42.25 -16.18
N ALA A 30 -22.70 41.19 -16.80
CA ALA A 30 -22.96 40.88 -18.21
C ALA A 30 -23.67 39.53 -18.27
N THR A 31 -24.99 39.57 -18.40
CA THR A 31 -25.84 38.44 -18.74
C THR A 31 -25.76 38.21 -20.24
N LEU A 32 -25.16 37.10 -20.68
CA LEU A 32 -25.43 36.52 -21.99
C LEU A 32 -25.91 35.10 -21.77
N GLY A 33 -27.17 34.88 -22.16
CA GLY A 33 -27.80 33.58 -22.18
C GLY A 33 -27.15 32.68 -23.23
N GLY A 34 -26.95 31.43 -22.84
CA GLY A 34 -26.61 30.34 -23.72
C GLY A 34 -27.26 29.08 -23.18
N THR A 35 -28.47 28.79 -23.65
CA THR A 35 -29.12 27.50 -23.44
C THR A 35 -28.33 26.44 -24.20
N LEU A 36 -27.54 25.62 -23.50
CA LEU A 36 -27.03 24.37 -24.06
C LEU A 36 -28.09 23.29 -23.86
N ALA A 37 -28.75 22.94 -24.96
CA ALA A 37 -29.59 21.76 -25.05
C ALA A 37 -28.70 20.51 -24.93
N VAL A 38 -28.86 19.74 -23.85
CA VAL A 38 -28.33 18.39 -23.78
C VAL A 38 -29.43 17.45 -24.25
N VAL A 39 -29.28 16.98 -25.49
CA VAL A 39 -30.10 15.91 -26.08
C VAL A 39 -29.78 14.61 -25.35
N PRO A 40 -30.76 13.85 -24.83
CA PRO A 40 -30.49 12.51 -24.33
C PRO A 40 -30.21 11.59 -25.51
N ALA A 41 -28.96 11.16 -25.67
CA ALA A 41 -28.60 10.12 -26.60
C ALA A 41 -29.11 8.77 -26.05
N THR A 42 -30.27 8.34 -26.54
CA THR A 42 -30.74 6.96 -26.39
C THR A 42 -29.83 6.04 -27.20
N VAL A 43 -28.96 5.28 -26.54
CA VAL A 43 -28.28 4.14 -27.17
C VAL A 43 -29.24 2.95 -27.08
N ALA A 44 -29.91 2.66 -28.19
CA ALA A 44 -30.61 1.40 -28.39
C ALA A 44 -29.57 0.30 -28.65
N VAL A 45 -29.41 -0.64 -27.71
CA VAL A 45 -28.66 -1.86 -27.96
C VAL A 45 -29.59 -2.83 -28.69
N ILE A 46 -29.42 -2.90 -30.01
CA ILE A 46 -30.02 -3.94 -30.85
C ILE A 46 -29.18 -5.21 -30.65
N ALA A 47 -29.80 -6.24 -30.07
CA ALA A 47 -29.26 -7.59 -30.11
C ALA A 47 -29.40 -8.14 -31.53
N ALA A 48 -28.29 -8.51 -32.16
CA ALA A 48 -28.28 -9.32 -33.38
C ALA A 48 -27.35 -10.52 -33.17
N GLY A 49 -27.95 -11.71 -33.25
CA GLY A 49 -27.26 -13.00 -33.17
C GLY A 49 -26.28 -13.22 -34.32
N GLY A 50 -25.32 -14.12 -34.09
CA GLY A 50 -24.22 -14.44 -35.01
C GLY A 50 -24.65 -15.16 -36.28
N TRP A 51 -23.68 -15.46 -37.15
CA TRP A 51 -23.43 -16.75 -37.83
C TRP A 51 -22.09 -16.65 -38.61
N ALA A 52 -21.53 -17.81 -38.90
CA ALA A 52 -20.16 -18.13 -39.30
C ALA A 52 -19.66 -17.58 -40.66
N GLY A 53 -18.33 -17.56 -40.82
CA GLY A 53 -17.63 -17.46 -42.12
C GLY A 53 -16.22 -16.86 -41.99
N GLY A 54 -15.18 -17.69 -42.03
CA GLY A 54 -13.82 -17.33 -41.57
C GLY A 54 -12.82 -16.88 -42.63
N GLN A 55 -11.58 -16.67 -42.17
CA GLN A 55 -10.31 -16.94 -42.85
C GLN A 55 -9.20 -17.15 -41.78
N PRO A 56 -8.23 -18.06 -41.99
CA PRO A 56 -7.13 -18.29 -41.04
C PRO A 56 -6.04 -17.22 -41.22
N VAL A 57 -5.61 -16.59 -40.11
CA VAL A 57 -4.45 -15.69 -40.05
C VAL A 57 -3.36 -16.44 -39.27
N PRO A 58 -2.09 -16.47 -39.74
CA PRO A 58 -1.09 -17.40 -39.25
C PRO A 58 -0.65 -17.09 -37.81
N ASP A 59 -0.28 -18.16 -37.10
CA ASP A 59 0.15 -18.18 -35.70
C ASP A 59 1.18 -17.08 -35.37
N ALA A 60 0.80 -16.20 -34.43
CA ALA A 60 1.72 -15.40 -33.63
C ALA A 60 1.54 -15.83 -32.15
N PRO A 61 2.63 -16.00 -31.38
CA PRO A 61 2.54 -16.67 -30.08
C PRO A 61 1.79 -15.81 -29.05
N GLY A 62 0.70 -16.39 -28.52
CA GLY A 62 0.16 -16.13 -27.18
C GLY A 62 0.00 -14.67 -26.75
N VAL A 63 -1.05 -14.00 -27.24
CA VAL A 63 -1.60 -12.82 -26.55
C VAL A 63 -3.03 -13.15 -26.15
N THR A 64 -3.21 -13.55 -24.88
CA THR A 64 -4.52 -13.52 -24.25
C THR A 64 -4.94 -12.06 -24.18
N ARG A 65 -5.87 -11.63 -25.04
CA ARG A 65 -6.53 -10.33 -24.88
C ARG A 65 -7.32 -10.37 -23.57
N VAL A 66 -6.77 -9.79 -22.51
CA VAL A 66 -7.57 -9.35 -21.38
C VAL A 66 -8.43 -8.21 -21.91
N LEU A 67 -9.74 -8.41 -21.97
CA LEU A 67 -10.69 -7.35 -22.25
C LEU A 67 -10.45 -6.24 -21.23
N GLY A 68 -9.92 -5.10 -21.68
CA GLY A 68 -9.85 -3.90 -20.86
C GLY A 68 -11.27 -3.53 -20.44
N LEU A 69 -11.52 -3.53 -19.13
CA LEU A 69 -12.70 -2.89 -18.57
C LEU A 69 -12.59 -1.39 -18.92
N GLU A 70 -13.63 -0.84 -19.52
CA GLU A 70 -13.70 0.52 -20.06
C GLU A 70 -13.11 1.57 -19.10
N GLY A 71 -12.13 2.34 -19.59
CA GLY A 71 -11.62 3.55 -18.93
C GLY A 71 -10.09 3.69 -18.81
N GLY A 72 -9.30 2.65 -19.11
CA GLY A 72 -7.84 2.74 -19.12
C GLY A 72 -7.29 3.18 -20.48
N VAL A 73 -6.54 4.27 -20.54
CA VAL A 73 -5.74 4.62 -21.73
C VAL A 73 -4.68 3.53 -21.92
N ASP A 74 -4.65 2.91 -23.09
CA ASP A 74 -3.59 1.97 -23.49
C ASP A 74 -2.27 2.75 -23.65
N THR A 75 -1.39 2.65 -22.66
CA THR A 75 -0.09 3.34 -22.64
C THR A 75 1.02 2.55 -23.33
N GLY A 76 0.74 1.36 -23.88
CA GLY A 76 1.78 0.50 -24.49
C GLY A 76 2.85 0.02 -23.51
N LEU A 77 2.69 0.25 -22.21
CA LEU A 77 3.48 -0.36 -21.15
C LEU A 77 2.75 -1.65 -20.74
N ALA A 78 3.47 -2.76 -20.63
CA ALA A 78 2.96 -3.92 -19.90
C ALA A 78 2.36 -3.40 -18.58
N PRO A 79 1.18 -3.88 -18.14
CA PRO A 79 0.62 -3.42 -16.87
C PRO A 79 1.73 -3.61 -15.82
N VAL A 80 2.21 -2.52 -15.25
CA VAL A 80 3.32 -2.58 -14.30
C VAL A 80 2.73 -2.83 -12.92
N ALA A 81 3.36 -3.72 -12.15
CA ALA A 81 2.97 -4.01 -10.78
C ALA A 81 3.03 -2.75 -9.89
N VAL A 82 2.31 -2.72 -8.78
CA VAL A 82 2.34 -1.63 -7.79
C VAL A 82 3.76 -1.31 -7.32
N ASN A 83 4.61 -2.33 -7.23
CA ASN A 83 6.00 -2.23 -6.78
C ASN A 83 7.02 -2.22 -7.92
N GLY A 84 6.59 -2.11 -9.18
CA GLY A 84 7.49 -2.04 -10.34
C GLY A 84 8.06 -3.36 -10.83
N SER A 85 7.65 -4.48 -10.23
CA SER A 85 8.01 -5.82 -10.69
C SER A 85 7.48 -6.11 -12.09
N LEU A 86 8.29 -6.78 -12.91
CA LEU A 86 7.84 -7.39 -14.16
C LEU A 86 7.14 -8.73 -13.88
N PRO A 87 6.36 -9.28 -14.84
CA PRO A 87 5.81 -10.62 -14.71
C PRO A 87 6.90 -11.65 -14.36
N ASP A 88 6.61 -12.56 -13.43
CA ASP A 88 7.52 -13.60 -12.90
C ASP A 88 8.78 -13.10 -12.17
N ALA A 89 8.85 -11.82 -11.77
CA ALA A 89 9.97 -11.25 -11.03
C ALA A 89 10.15 -11.74 -9.57
N ALA A 90 9.17 -12.44 -8.98
CA ALA A 90 9.18 -12.73 -7.54
C ALA A 90 9.84 -14.08 -7.19
N GLN A 91 10.89 -14.04 -6.36
CA GLN A 91 11.29 -15.16 -5.50
C GLN A 91 10.79 -14.91 -4.07
N PRO A 92 9.80 -15.67 -3.57
CA PRO A 92 9.28 -15.49 -2.23
C PRO A 92 10.29 -15.93 -1.17
N ALA A 93 10.32 -15.22 -0.03
CA ALA A 93 10.98 -15.71 1.17
C ALA A 93 10.36 -17.06 1.58
N ALA A 94 11.20 -18.06 1.85
CA ALA A 94 10.76 -19.40 2.22
C ALA A 94 9.94 -19.36 3.51
N LEU A 95 8.73 -19.94 3.45
CA LEU A 95 7.92 -20.21 4.63
C LEU A 95 8.57 -21.34 5.45
N PRO A 96 8.51 -21.32 6.79
CA PRO A 96 8.53 -22.58 7.53
C PRO A 96 7.30 -23.39 7.12
N ALA A 97 7.50 -24.68 6.83
CA ALA A 97 6.45 -25.58 6.35
C ALA A 97 5.21 -25.56 7.27
N PRO A 98 3.99 -25.67 6.72
CA PRO A 98 2.78 -25.75 7.52
C PRO A 98 2.85 -26.95 8.46
N LEU A 99 2.42 -26.76 9.71
CA LEU A 99 2.18 -27.84 10.65
C LEU A 99 1.12 -28.77 10.04
N SER A 100 1.57 -29.87 9.44
CA SER A 100 0.69 -30.87 8.86
C SER A 100 -0.08 -31.56 9.99
N SER A 101 -1.39 -31.35 10.04
CA SER A 101 -2.31 -32.02 10.94
C SER A 101 -2.44 -33.49 10.55
N GLY A 102 -1.67 -34.38 11.20
CA GLY A 102 -1.77 -35.81 10.90
C GLY A 102 -0.98 -36.80 11.75
N GLN A 103 -0.32 -36.40 12.84
CA GLN A 103 0.51 -37.32 13.63
C GLN A 103 0.01 -37.46 15.09
N PRO A 104 -0.24 -38.68 15.62
CA PRO A 104 -0.59 -38.89 17.03
C PRO A 104 0.59 -38.53 17.96
N PRO A 105 0.33 -38.26 19.26
CA PRO A 105 1.26 -37.55 20.11
C PRO A 105 2.42 -38.47 20.52
N THR A 106 3.57 -38.30 19.90
CA THR A 106 4.83 -38.75 20.47
C THR A 106 5.70 -37.54 20.78
N THR A 107 6.27 -37.60 21.97
CA THR A 107 6.96 -36.53 22.70
C THR A 107 8.19 -35.99 21.98
N ALA A 108 7.99 -35.23 20.90
CA ALA A 108 9.01 -34.37 20.33
C ALA A 108 8.98 -33.03 21.07
N ARG A 109 9.91 -32.87 22.02
CA ARG A 109 10.13 -31.57 22.66
C ARG A 109 10.55 -30.56 21.59
N LEU A 110 9.65 -29.61 21.33
CA LEU A 110 9.91 -28.43 20.51
C LEU A 110 11.11 -27.67 21.09
N SER A 111 12.20 -27.56 20.34
CA SER A 111 13.11 -26.43 20.56
C SER A 111 12.47 -25.20 19.90
N VAL A 112 11.61 -24.54 20.68
CA VAL A 112 11.08 -23.20 20.40
C VAL A 112 12.23 -22.22 20.59
N GLY A 113 12.98 -21.95 19.52
CA GLY A 113 14.18 -21.14 19.64
C GLY A 113 14.97 -20.95 18.36
N SER A 114 14.37 -20.33 17.34
CA SER A 114 15.13 -19.57 16.35
C SER A 114 14.18 -18.73 15.52
N LEU A 115 14.57 -17.47 15.28
CA LEU A 115 13.84 -16.38 14.62
C LEU A 115 12.97 -15.51 15.55
N GLY A 116 13.64 -14.84 16.50
CA GLY A 116 13.18 -13.58 17.10
C GLY A 116 11.94 -13.63 18.02
N PRO A 117 11.60 -12.52 18.69
CA PRO A 117 10.38 -12.42 19.48
C PRO A 117 9.17 -12.44 18.53
N GLY A 118 8.39 -13.53 18.50
CA GLY A 118 7.12 -13.60 17.76
C GLY A 118 6.79 -14.90 17.02
N GLY A 119 7.79 -15.74 16.73
CA GLY A 119 7.60 -16.92 15.89
C GLY A 119 7.23 -16.57 14.44
N ALA A 120 6.94 -17.57 13.61
CA ALA A 120 6.72 -17.39 12.16
C ALA A 120 5.56 -16.44 11.78
N LEU A 121 4.58 -16.29 12.69
CA LEU A 121 3.37 -15.48 12.52
C LEU A 121 3.40 -14.17 13.33
N GLY A 122 4.60 -13.73 13.75
CA GLY A 122 4.78 -12.47 14.47
C GLY A 122 4.41 -11.26 13.62
N ILE A 123 3.64 -10.33 14.17
CA ILE A 123 3.35 -9.03 13.56
C ILE A 123 3.62 -7.92 14.59
N PRO A 124 4.44 -6.89 14.27
CA PRO A 124 4.65 -5.73 15.12
C PRO A 124 3.34 -5.04 15.50
N GLY A 125 3.23 -4.58 16.75
CA GLY A 125 2.01 -3.99 17.28
C GLY A 125 1.48 -2.81 16.46
N SER A 126 2.37 -1.90 16.04
CA SER A 126 2.03 -0.77 15.17
C SER A 126 1.46 -1.22 13.83
N ALA A 127 2.11 -2.19 13.19
CA ALA A 127 1.70 -2.73 11.91
C ALA A 127 0.35 -3.45 11.99
N LEU A 128 0.16 -4.32 12.99
CA LEU A 128 -1.11 -5.01 13.19
C LEU A 128 -2.26 -4.04 13.43
N GLN A 129 -2.01 -2.96 14.18
CA GLN A 129 -3.01 -1.91 14.39
C GLN A 129 -3.36 -1.20 13.08
N ALA A 130 -2.37 -0.85 12.26
CA ALA A 130 -2.58 -0.22 10.96
C ALA A 130 -3.43 -1.09 10.01
N TYR A 131 -3.10 -2.37 9.88
CA TYR A 131 -3.86 -3.29 9.01
C TYR A 131 -5.31 -3.48 9.45
N ARG A 132 -5.56 -3.56 10.77
CA ARG A 132 -6.92 -3.65 11.31
C ARG A 132 -7.72 -2.39 11.06
N LYS A 133 -7.15 -1.21 11.34
CA LYS A 133 -7.81 0.08 11.06
C LYS A 133 -8.13 0.25 9.58
N ALA A 134 -7.21 -0.14 8.69
CA ALA A 134 -7.44 -0.07 7.25
C ALA A 134 -8.62 -0.97 6.83
N ALA A 135 -8.69 -2.21 7.32
CA ALA A 135 -9.81 -3.11 7.04
C ALA A 135 -11.14 -2.59 7.63
N GLU A 136 -11.14 -2.07 8.86
CA GLU A 136 -12.31 -1.43 9.48
C GLU A 136 -12.81 -0.23 8.66
N ARG A 137 -11.88 0.58 8.15
CA ARG A 137 -12.21 1.72 7.29
C ARG A 137 -12.84 1.25 5.97
N MET A 138 -12.27 0.23 5.33
CA MET A 138 -12.80 -0.30 4.08
C MET A 138 -14.14 -1.00 4.25
N ALA A 139 -14.39 -1.65 5.39
CA ALA A 139 -15.71 -2.20 5.70
C ALA A 139 -16.79 -1.12 5.75
N ALA A 140 -16.44 0.12 6.12
CA ALA A 140 -17.35 1.26 6.11
C ALA A 140 -17.44 1.95 4.74
N GLU A 141 -16.32 2.13 4.03
CA GLU A 141 -16.26 2.84 2.75
C GLU A 141 -16.74 1.98 1.56
N GLN A 142 -16.42 0.70 1.55
CA GLN A 142 -16.69 -0.22 0.45
C GLN A 142 -16.99 -1.65 0.96
N PRO A 143 -18.14 -1.86 1.65
CA PRO A 143 -18.46 -3.15 2.28
C PRO A 143 -18.51 -4.33 1.31
N GLY A 144 -18.86 -4.10 0.04
CA GLY A 144 -18.91 -5.14 -1.00
C GLY A 144 -17.54 -5.66 -1.44
N CYS A 145 -16.44 -5.02 -1.04
CA CYS A 145 -15.09 -5.50 -1.35
C CYS A 145 -14.69 -6.70 -0.49
N GLY A 146 -15.16 -6.80 0.76
CA GLY A 146 -14.82 -7.92 1.63
C GLY A 146 -13.35 -8.06 2.03
N ILE A 147 -12.52 -7.02 1.84
CA ILE A 147 -11.12 -7.05 2.27
C ILE A 147 -11.00 -7.20 3.79
N ASP A 148 -10.04 -8.02 4.25
CA ASP A 148 -9.72 -8.16 5.66
C ASP A 148 -8.29 -7.73 6.00
N TRP A 149 -8.06 -7.55 7.30
CA TRP A 149 -6.76 -7.11 7.82
C TRP A 149 -5.63 -8.10 7.50
N ALA A 150 -5.95 -9.40 7.37
CA ALA A 150 -4.99 -10.44 7.14
C ALA A 150 -4.41 -10.35 5.72
N LEU A 151 -5.22 -10.03 4.72
CA LEU A 151 -4.74 -9.80 3.36
C LEU A 151 -3.79 -8.60 3.29
N ILE A 152 -4.14 -7.48 3.95
CA ILE A 152 -3.30 -6.28 4.00
C ILE A 152 -1.97 -6.60 4.73
N ALA A 153 -2.04 -7.34 5.84
CA ALA A 153 -0.86 -7.76 6.59
C ALA A 153 0.09 -8.62 5.75
N SER A 154 -0.43 -9.51 4.90
CA SER A 154 0.38 -10.33 4.00
C SER A 154 1.19 -9.52 3.00
N ILE A 155 0.59 -8.47 2.42
CA ILE A 155 1.30 -7.53 1.55
C ILE A 155 2.41 -6.84 2.35
N GLY A 156 2.10 -6.24 3.50
CA GLY A 156 3.10 -5.57 4.33
C GLY A 156 4.23 -6.49 4.79
N ARG A 157 3.96 -7.78 5.00
CA ARG A 157 4.98 -8.79 5.31
C ARG A 157 5.94 -8.98 4.15
N ILE A 158 5.41 -9.22 2.96
CA ILE A 158 6.19 -9.58 1.78
C ILE A 158 6.99 -8.38 1.29
N GLU A 159 6.38 -7.18 1.27
CA GLU A 159 7.02 -5.98 0.72
C GLU A 159 8.14 -5.42 1.62
N SER A 160 8.00 -5.50 2.94
CA SER A 160 8.97 -4.84 3.84
C SER A 160 9.19 -5.53 5.18
N ASN A 161 8.68 -6.75 5.38
CA ASN A 161 8.66 -7.40 6.69
C ASN A 161 7.96 -6.52 7.75
N HIS A 162 6.78 -6.00 7.42
CA HIS A 162 5.99 -5.10 8.24
C HIS A 162 6.73 -3.83 8.66
N ALA A 163 7.18 -3.03 7.69
CA ALA A 163 7.99 -1.83 7.93
C ALA A 163 9.29 -2.15 8.72
N ARG A 164 10.03 -3.16 8.25
CA ARG A 164 11.29 -3.63 8.86
C ARG A 164 11.13 -4.06 10.31
N GLY A 165 10.04 -4.76 10.62
CA GLY A 165 9.72 -5.23 11.97
C GLY A 165 9.07 -4.16 12.84
N GLY A 166 8.29 -3.25 12.25
CA GLY A 166 7.66 -2.14 12.97
C GLY A 166 8.67 -1.07 13.36
N TYR A 167 9.70 -0.84 12.54
CA TYR A 167 10.71 0.20 12.77
C TYR A 167 10.13 1.59 12.42
N VAL A 168 9.11 1.98 13.19
CA VAL A 168 8.32 3.20 13.03
C VAL A 168 8.37 4.05 14.30
N ASP A 169 7.98 5.31 14.17
CA ASP A 169 7.74 6.20 15.30
C ASP A 169 6.34 6.00 15.92
N ALA A 170 6.00 6.83 16.91
CA ALA A 170 4.71 6.73 17.61
C ALA A 170 3.49 7.04 16.72
N ASN A 171 3.68 7.74 15.60
CA ASN A 171 2.63 8.06 14.63
C ASN A 171 2.55 7.02 13.50
N GLY A 172 3.44 6.05 13.48
CA GLY A 172 3.52 5.01 12.44
C GLY A 172 4.38 5.40 11.25
N THR A 173 5.09 6.52 11.29
CA THR A 173 6.01 6.91 10.21
C THR A 173 7.30 6.10 10.32
N THR A 174 7.79 5.54 9.21
CA THR A 174 9.06 4.80 9.21
C THR A 174 10.21 5.69 9.63
N ARG A 175 11.10 5.15 10.48
CA ARG A 175 12.24 5.93 11.00
C ARG A 175 13.29 6.23 9.93
N GLU A 176 13.28 5.44 8.85
CA GLU A 176 14.08 5.62 7.65
C GLU A 176 13.20 5.33 6.43
N PRO A 177 13.44 5.98 5.28
CA PRO A 177 12.75 5.64 4.04
C PRO A 177 12.98 4.17 3.66
N ILE A 178 11.91 3.48 3.25
CA ILE A 178 11.99 2.12 2.71
C ILE A 178 11.88 2.22 1.19
N LEU A 179 13.03 2.20 0.52
CA LEU A 179 13.10 2.31 -0.94
C LEU A 179 13.41 0.96 -1.57
N GLY A 180 12.62 0.60 -2.58
CA GLY A 180 12.87 -0.52 -3.48
C GLY A 180 14.01 -0.24 -4.47
N PRO A 181 14.32 -1.19 -5.38
CA PRO A 181 15.32 -1.01 -6.42
C PRO A 181 14.98 0.17 -7.35
N VAL A 182 16.00 0.76 -7.97
CA VAL A 182 15.81 1.75 -9.04
C VAL A 182 15.12 1.07 -10.23
N LEU A 183 13.98 1.60 -10.66
CA LEU A 183 13.19 1.04 -11.76
C LEU A 183 13.71 1.53 -13.11
N ASN A 184 14.94 1.15 -13.46
CA ASN A 184 15.62 1.57 -14.69
C ASN A 184 15.58 0.51 -15.81
N GLY A 185 14.78 -0.56 -15.65
CA GLY A 185 14.69 -1.66 -16.61
C GLY A 185 15.84 -2.66 -16.58
N ILE A 186 16.75 -2.59 -15.60
CA ILE A 186 17.85 -3.54 -15.44
C ILE A 186 17.46 -4.61 -14.42
N GLY A 187 17.43 -5.86 -14.86
CA GLY A 187 17.04 -7.00 -14.02
C GLY A 187 15.52 -7.22 -14.01
N PRO A 188 14.94 -7.73 -12.91
CA PRO A 188 13.52 -8.12 -12.87
C PRO A 188 12.55 -6.94 -12.61
N VAL A 189 12.96 -5.71 -12.95
CA VAL A 189 12.18 -4.49 -12.70
C VAL A 189 11.83 -3.78 -13.99
N ALA A 190 10.68 -3.11 -14.00
CA ALA A 190 10.27 -2.27 -15.12
C ALA A 190 11.18 -1.02 -15.24
N ALA A 191 11.16 -0.39 -16.42
CA ALA A 191 11.74 0.93 -16.64
C ALA A 191 10.67 2.00 -16.40
N ILE A 192 10.70 2.68 -15.25
CA ILE A 192 9.73 3.70 -14.85
C ILE A 192 10.47 5.01 -14.57
N ARG A 193 10.30 5.99 -15.46
CA ARG A 193 10.85 7.34 -15.27
C ARG A 193 10.23 8.01 -14.05
N ASP A 194 10.98 8.94 -13.46
CA ASP A 194 10.50 9.82 -12.38
C ASP A 194 9.09 10.35 -12.68
N THR A 195 8.17 10.17 -11.72
CA THR A 195 6.79 10.64 -11.84
C THR A 195 6.38 11.68 -10.80
N ASP A 196 7.27 12.02 -9.86
CA ASP A 196 6.96 12.91 -8.74
C ASP A 196 8.03 13.98 -8.45
N ASN A 197 9.00 14.15 -9.35
CA ASN A 197 10.14 15.06 -9.20
C ASN A 197 11.03 14.69 -8.01
N GLY A 198 11.17 13.39 -7.72
CA GLY A 198 11.94 12.84 -6.61
C GLY A 198 11.32 13.12 -5.23
N ARG A 199 10.01 13.39 -5.16
CA ARG A 199 9.33 13.79 -3.91
C ARG A 199 9.38 12.67 -2.87
N HIS A 200 9.22 11.41 -3.28
CA HIS A 200 9.12 10.29 -2.36
C HIS A 200 10.39 9.46 -2.22
N ASP A 201 11.25 9.42 -3.24
CA ASP A 201 12.45 8.60 -3.27
C ASP A 201 13.76 9.37 -3.50
N GLY A 202 13.68 10.67 -3.80
CA GLY A 202 14.82 11.55 -4.07
C GLY A 202 15.49 11.34 -5.43
N ASP A 203 14.97 10.48 -6.31
CA ASP A 203 15.55 10.22 -7.64
C ASP A 203 14.75 10.96 -8.72
N THR A 204 15.37 11.95 -9.35
CA THR A 204 14.71 12.77 -10.39
C THR A 204 14.88 12.17 -11.80
N THR A 205 15.26 10.89 -11.91
CA THR A 205 15.49 10.21 -13.20
C THR A 205 14.65 8.94 -13.34
N TRP A 206 14.58 8.14 -12.29
CA TRP A 206 13.87 6.85 -12.27
C TRP A 206 13.16 6.68 -10.93
N ASP A 207 11.90 6.27 -10.96
CA ASP A 207 11.14 5.98 -9.74
C ASP A 207 11.70 4.74 -9.02
N ARG A 208 11.42 4.68 -7.72
CA ARG A 208 11.55 3.49 -6.86
C ARG A 208 10.20 3.19 -6.21
N ALA A 209 10.00 1.94 -5.84
CA ALA A 209 8.92 1.61 -4.90
C ALA A 209 9.20 2.20 -3.52
N VAL A 210 8.20 2.81 -2.87
CA VAL A 210 8.36 3.56 -1.61
C VAL A 210 7.51 3.01 -0.47
N GLY A 211 8.06 3.09 0.75
CA GLY A 211 7.35 2.84 1.99
C GLY A 211 7.09 1.37 2.33
N PRO A 212 6.35 1.10 3.43
CA PRO A 212 6.11 -0.25 3.95
C PRO A 212 5.42 -1.22 2.98
N THR A 213 4.65 -0.71 2.02
CA THR A 213 3.94 -1.52 1.03
C THR A 213 4.40 -1.28 -0.40
N GLN A 214 5.55 -0.61 -0.57
CA GLN A 214 6.29 -0.54 -1.83
C GLN A 214 5.44 -0.03 -3.03
N PHE A 215 4.70 1.07 -2.84
CA PHE A 215 4.01 1.74 -3.95
C PHE A 215 5.02 2.48 -4.84
N ILE A 216 4.89 2.41 -6.16
CA ILE A 216 5.50 3.39 -7.07
C ILE A 216 4.80 4.75 -6.88
N PRO A 217 5.51 5.90 -6.93
CA PRO A 217 4.93 7.23 -6.82
C PRO A 217 3.70 7.48 -7.72
N SER A 218 3.75 7.07 -8.99
CA SER A 218 2.59 7.18 -9.89
C SER A 218 1.35 6.43 -9.41
N THR A 219 1.52 5.21 -8.89
CA THR A 219 0.41 4.46 -8.28
C THR A 219 -0.05 5.13 -6.99
N TRP A 220 0.88 5.59 -6.15
CA TRP A 220 0.57 6.27 -4.90
C TRP A 220 -0.36 7.47 -5.11
N ILE A 221 -0.14 8.28 -6.15
CA ILE A 221 -1.00 9.45 -6.47
C ILE A 221 -2.49 9.09 -6.57
N HIS A 222 -2.82 7.88 -7.02
CA HIS A 222 -4.21 7.45 -7.20
C HIS A 222 -4.84 6.83 -5.94
N TYR A 223 -4.02 6.28 -5.03
CA TYR A 223 -4.49 5.51 -3.88
C TYR A 223 -4.06 6.09 -2.52
N ALA A 224 -3.32 7.19 -2.53
CA ALA A 224 -2.88 7.91 -1.34
C ALA A 224 -4.04 8.09 -0.36
N ALA A 225 -3.77 7.79 0.91
CA ALA A 225 -4.77 7.82 1.95
C ALA A 225 -4.12 8.29 3.26
N ASP A 226 -4.87 9.07 4.02
CA ASP A 226 -4.52 9.46 5.39
C ASP A 226 -5.19 8.45 6.34
N GLY A 227 -4.41 7.44 6.76
CA GLY A 227 -4.87 6.30 7.55
C GLY A 227 -4.81 6.55 9.06
N ASN A 228 -4.00 7.50 9.51
CA ASN A 228 -3.91 7.90 10.91
C ASN A 228 -4.74 9.16 11.25
N ASN A 229 -5.29 9.85 10.24
CA ASN A 229 -6.06 11.10 10.30
C ASN A 229 -5.23 12.31 10.79
N ASP A 230 -3.96 12.40 10.39
CA ASP A 230 -3.08 13.52 10.73
C ASP A 230 -3.12 14.68 9.70
N GLY A 231 -3.89 14.50 8.62
CA GLY A 231 -4.06 15.46 7.53
C GLY A 231 -3.05 15.30 6.39
N THR A 232 -2.14 14.32 6.47
CA THR A 232 -1.12 14.04 5.46
C THR A 232 -1.31 12.63 4.92
N ALA A 233 -1.10 12.44 3.61
CA ALA A 233 -0.94 11.11 3.04
C ALA A 233 0.54 10.90 2.70
N ASP A 234 1.24 10.12 3.53
CA ASP A 234 2.66 9.80 3.41
C ASP A 234 2.86 8.30 3.12
N PRO A 235 3.47 7.90 1.98
CA PRO A 235 3.73 6.49 1.73
C PRO A 235 4.67 5.86 2.75
N ASN A 236 5.44 6.65 3.50
CA ASN A 236 6.30 6.18 4.59
C ASN A 236 5.55 6.04 5.93
N ASN A 237 4.26 6.38 6.01
CA ASN A 237 3.44 6.08 7.18
C ASN A 237 2.71 4.73 7.01
N ILE A 238 2.85 3.83 7.99
CA ILE A 238 2.28 2.48 7.90
C ILE A 238 0.74 2.45 7.91
N TYR A 239 0.09 3.43 8.54
CA TYR A 239 -1.38 3.54 8.51
C TYR A 239 -1.87 3.96 7.12
N ASP A 240 -1.20 4.94 6.54
CA ASP A 240 -1.49 5.48 5.20
C ASP A 240 -1.25 4.41 4.14
N ALA A 241 -0.08 3.77 4.17
CA ALA A 241 0.29 2.68 3.28
C ALA A 241 -0.67 1.48 3.38
N ALA A 242 -1.12 1.13 4.60
CA ALA A 242 -2.10 0.07 4.81
C ALA A 242 -3.47 0.41 4.20
N LEU A 243 -3.96 1.64 4.41
CA LEU A 243 -5.24 2.08 3.84
C LEU A 243 -5.17 2.21 2.31
N ALA A 244 -4.07 2.75 1.78
CA ALA A 244 -3.82 2.82 0.34
C ALA A 244 -3.78 1.42 -0.30
N THR A 245 -3.11 0.47 0.35
CA THR A 245 -3.09 -0.95 -0.08
C THR A 245 -4.50 -1.53 -0.13
N ALA A 246 -5.31 -1.26 0.91
CA ALA A 246 -6.67 -1.76 0.96
C ALA A 246 -7.54 -1.16 -0.16
N ARG A 247 -7.45 0.14 -0.39
CA ARG A 247 -8.13 0.84 -1.50
C ARG A 247 -7.69 0.32 -2.87
N TYR A 248 -6.39 0.06 -3.06
CA TYR A 248 -5.88 -0.51 -4.29
C TYR A 248 -6.49 -1.88 -4.57
N LEU A 249 -6.46 -2.79 -3.58
CA LEU A 249 -7.00 -4.15 -3.75
C LEU A 249 -8.52 -4.15 -3.98
N CYS A 250 -9.25 -3.22 -3.38
CA CYS A 250 -10.69 -3.05 -3.58
C CYS A 250 -11.08 -2.30 -4.86
N SER A 251 -10.12 -1.69 -5.57
CA SER A 251 -10.39 -0.92 -6.78
C SER A 251 -10.85 -1.80 -7.94
N GLY A 252 -11.68 -1.24 -8.83
CA GLY A 252 -12.23 -2.00 -9.96
C GLY A 252 -13.49 -2.81 -9.63
N GLY A 253 -14.01 -2.69 -8.41
CA GLY A 253 -15.27 -3.35 -8.01
C GLY A 253 -15.14 -4.82 -7.64
N PHE A 254 -13.91 -5.29 -7.34
CA PHE A 254 -13.68 -6.67 -6.91
C PHE A 254 -14.36 -6.99 -5.57
N ASP A 255 -14.96 -8.18 -5.49
CA ASP A 255 -15.32 -8.86 -4.25
C ASP A 255 -14.18 -9.82 -3.86
N LEU A 256 -13.40 -9.45 -2.86
CA LEU A 256 -12.24 -10.22 -2.40
C LEU A 256 -12.63 -11.45 -1.54
N THR A 257 -13.92 -11.67 -1.32
CA THR A 257 -14.42 -12.96 -0.78
C THR A 257 -14.53 -14.03 -1.87
N ASP A 258 -14.63 -13.62 -3.13
CA ASP A 258 -14.55 -14.51 -4.28
C ASP A 258 -13.07 -14.86 -4.58
N PRO A 259 -12.69 -16.16 -4.60
CA PRO A 259 -11.30 -16.55 -4.78
C PRO A 259 -10.66 -16.12 -6.11
N GLU A 260 -11.42 -16.06 -7.20
CA GLU A 260 -10.88 -15.68 -8.51
C GLU A 260 -10.62 -14.17 -8.55
N GLN A 261 -11.57 -13.38 -8.05
CA GLN A 261 -11.44 -11.93 -7.92
C GLN A 261 -10.34 -11.53 -6.95
N LEU A 262 -10.21 -12.23 -5.81
CA LEU A 262 -9.09 -12.05 -4.88
C LEU A 262 -7.74 -12.28 -5.58
N ARG A 263 -7.60 -13.39 -6.31
CA ARG A 263 -6.36 -13.69 -7.05
C ARG A 263 -6.05 -12.63 -8.09
N ALA A 264 -7.06 -12.20 -8.85
CA ALA A 264 -6.90 -11.14 -9.84
C ALA A 264 -6.48 -9.80 -9.22
N ALA A 265 -7.09 -9.41 -8.10
CA ALA A 265 -6.73 -8.19 -7.37
C ALA A 265 -5.28 -8.22 -6.85
N VAL A 266 -4.83 -9.35 -6.30
CA VAL A 266 -3.44 -9.51 -5.83
C VAL A 266 -2.45 -9.58 -7.00
N TYR A 267 -2.83 -10.21 -8.11
CA TYR A 267 -1.99 -10.29 -9.32
C TYR A 267 -1.75 -8.89 -9.93
N ARG A 268 -2.72 -7.98 -9.84
CA ARG A 268 -2.52 -6.55 -10.19
C ARG A 268 -1.53 -5.84 -9.28
N TYR A 269 -1.34 -6.32 -8.04
CA TYR A 269 -0.35 -5.77 -7.12
C TYR A 269 1.06 -6.17 -7.57
N ASN A 270 1.23 -7.43 -7.94
CA ASN A 270 2.45 -7.99 -8.53
C ASN A 270 2.09 -9.12 -9.49
N HIS A 271 2.51 -9.01 -10.76
CA HIS A 271 2.17 -9.92 -11.86
C HIS A 271 2.91 -11.29 -11.76
N SER A 272 2.84 -11.94 -10.61
CA SER A 272 3.45 -13.24 -10.35
C SER A 272 2.48 -14.14 -9.61
N ASP A 273 2.18 -15.33 -10.17
CA ASP A 273 1.38 -16.33 -9.48
C ASP A 273 2.02 -16.79 -8.17
N THR A 274 3.36 -16.85 -8.14
CA THR A 274 4.11 -17.16 -6.93
C THR A 274 3.86 -16.13 -5.83
N TYR A 275 3.85 -14.84 -6.19
CA TYR A 275 3.49 -13.76 -5.28
C TYR A 275 2.05 -13.92 -4.78
N VAL A 276 1.08 -14.10 -5.70
CA VAL A 276 -0.34 -14.30 -5.37
C VAL A 276 -0.53 -15.45 -4.38
N ASN A 277 0.07 -16.60 -4.67
CA ASN A 277 0.00 -17.78 -3.80
C ASN A 277 0.60 -17.51 -2.42
N THR A 278 1.73 -16.79 -2.37
CA THR A 278 2.42 -16.44 -1.12
C THR A 278 1.57 -15.48 -0.27
N VAL A 279 0.98 -14.45 -0.87
CA VAL A 279 0.06 -13.51 -0.19
C VAL A 279 -1.14 -14.24 0.40
N ILE A 280 -1.81 -15.09 -0.39
CA ILE A 280 -2.99 -15.83 0.04
C ILE A 280 -2.65 -16.81 1.17
N LEU A 281 -1.48 -17.47 1.09
CA LEU A 281 -1.01 -18.39 2.11
C LEU A 281 -0.71 -17.66 3.44
N TRP A 282 -0.04 -16.51 3.40
CA TRP A 282 0.14 -15.67 4.58
C TRP A 282 -1.20 -15.18 5.14
N ALA A 283 -2.14 -14.78 4.29
CA ALA A 283 -3.42 -14.26 4.74
C ALA A 283 -4.22 -15.35 5.45
N THR A 284 -4.19 -16.57 4.90
CA THR A 284 -4.79 -17.76 5.51
C THR A 284 -4.16 -18.08 6.86
N ALA A 285 -2.83 -18.03 6.96
CA ALA A 285 -2.14 -18.27 8.23
C ALA A 285 -2.49 -17.22 9.29
N TYR A 286 -2.50 -15.94 8.92
CA TYR A 286 -2.85 -14.84 9.83
C TYR A 286 -4.31 -14.87 10.31
N ARG A 287 -5.26 -15.32 9.47
CA ARG A 287 -6.65 -15.57 9.89
C ARG A 287 -6.74 -16.66 10.97
N GLY A 288 -5.84 -17.64 10.95
CA GLY A 288 -5.74 -18.70 11.96
C GLY A 288 -5.18 -18.23 13.31
N GLY A 289 -4.57 -17.03 13.35
CA GLY A 289 -4.03 -16.43 14.56
C GLY A 289 -2.70 -15.72 14.31
N VAL A 290 -2.42 -14.71 15.12
CA VAL A 290 -1.16 -13.95 15.10
C VAL A 290 -0.62 -13.77 16.51
N THR A 291 0.69 -13.63 16.60
CA THR A 291 1.36 -13.23 17.84
C THR A 291 1.79 -11.77 17.68
N PRO A 292 1.13 -10.80 18.32
CA PRO A 292 1.62 -9.44 18.35
C PRO A 292 3.02 -9.39 18.96
N THR A 293 3.94 -8.70 18.30
CA THR A 293 5.32 -8.51 18.77
C THR A 293 5.55 -7.04 19.11
N PRO A 294 6.51 -6.74 19.99
CA PRO A 294 7.00 -5.37 20.12
C PRO A 294 7.50 -4.85 18.78
N ASP A 295 7.34 -3.55 18.56
CA ASP A 295 7.97 -2.84 17.46
C ASP A 295 9.50 -2.88 17.62
N SER A 296 10.20 -3.13 16.52
CA SER A 296 11.65 -3.21 16.53
C SER A 296 12.27 -1.83 16.75
N THR A 297 13.33 -1.78 17.57
CA THR A 297 14.14 -0.58 17.78
C THR A 297 15.28 -0.45 16.76
N VAL A 298 15.45 -1.45 15.90
CA VAL A 298 16.43 -1.48 14.80
C VAL A 298 15.77 -2.01 13.53
N PRO A 299 16.19 -1.59 12.33
CA PRO A 299 15.60 -2.09 11.10
C PRO A 299 15.89 -3.59 10.92
N THR A 300 14.85 -4.38 10.72
CA THR A 300 14.97 -5.80 10.34
C THR A 300 14.70 -5.96 8.85
N GLY A 301 15.57 -6.67 8.13
CA GLY A 301 15.35 -6.93 6.71
C GLY A 301 14.15 -7.87 6.48
N THR A 302 13.63 -7.89 5.26
CA THR A 302 12.98 -9.10 4.74
C THR A 302 14.06 -10.18 4.69
N THR A 303 13.78 -11.41 5.13
CA THR A 303 14.72 -12.52 5.01
C THR A 303 14.87 -12.89 3.53
N HIS A 304 15.61 -12.09 2.76
CA HIS A 304 16.32 -12.60 1.61
C HIS A 304 17.47 -13.43 2.16
N ASN A 305 17.52 -14.72 1.81
CA ASN A 305 18.71 -15.53 2.03
C ASN A 305 19.87 -14.95 1.22
N THR A 306 20.47 -13.87 1.68
CA THR A 306 21.88 -13.63 1.44
C THR A 306 22.61 -14.59 2.35
N THR A 307 22.95 -15.76 1.82
CA THR A 307 24.08 -16.55 2.30
C THR A 307 25.31 -15.65 2.17
N THR A 308 25.51 -14.76 3.13
CA THR A 308 26.80 -14.13 3.35
C THR A 308 27.61 -15.20 4.04
N THR A 309 28.20 -16.10 3.25
CA THR A 309 29.40 -16.82 3.68
C THR A 309 30.36 -15.72 4.11
N GLY A 310 30.53 -15.59 5.42
CA GLY A 310 31.47 -14.63 6.00
C GLY A 310 32.81 -14.82 5.31
N ALA A 311 33.28 -13.77 4.65
CA ALA A 311 34.67 -13.71 4.24
C ALA A 311 35.51 -13.89 5.53
N PRO A 312 36.47 -14.83 5.57
CA PRO A 312 37.32 -14.99 6.73
C PRO A 312 38.09 -13.68 6.97
N ASN A 313 38.15 -13.26 8.23
CA ASN A 313 38.95 -12.11 8.66
C ASN A 313 40.38 -12.21 8.11
N PRO A 314 40.97 -11.12 7.59
CA PRO A 314 42.38 -11.13 7.21
C PRO A 314 43.21 -11.28 8.49
N THR A 315 43.81 -12.47 8.66
CA THR A 315 44.84 -12.71 9.67
C THR A 315 46.10 -11.94 9.27
N THR A 316 46.41 -10.89 10.04
CA THR A 316 47.75 -10.29 10.03
C THR A 316 48.78 -11.32 10.52
N PRO A 317 49.91 -11.53 9.81
CA PRO A 317 50.98 -12.40 10.31
C PRO A 317 51.66 -11.76 11.54
N PRO A 318 52.11 -12.57 12.53
CA PRO A 318 52.88 -12.06 13.65
C PRO A 318 54.30 -11.60 13.21
N PRO A 319 54.96 -10.74 14.03
CA PRO A 319 56.20 -10.03 13.67
C PRO A 319 57.41 -10.93 13.49
#